data_AF-A0A328EBH1-F1
#
_entry.id   AF-A0A328EBH1-F1
#
_cell.length_a   1.000
_cell.length_b   1.000
_cell.length_c   1.000
_cell.angle_alpha   90.00
_cell.angle_beta   90.00
_cell.angle_gamma   90.00
#
_symmetry.space_group_name_H-M   'P 1'
#
loop_
_entity.id
_entity.type
_entity.pdbx_description
1 polymer ?
#
loop_
_entity_poly.entity_id
_entity_poly.type
_entity_poly.pdbx_seq_one_letter_code
_entity_poly.pdbx_strand_id
1 'polypeptide(L)' 'MICYSIKKEGETNEKLILRYKKSFFQTRTANKLRNAQTHSKAPSKRKIRESAIIREFYRSKGQGLGR' A
#
# COMPACT_ATOMS: atom_id res chain seq x y z
N MET A 1 -11.93 -4.78 -8.57
CA MET A 1 -12.33 -3.80 -7.54
C MET A 1 -12.29 -2.43 -8.18
N ILE A 2 -13.41 -1.71 -8.15
CA ILE A 2 -13.54 -0.40 -8.79
C ILE A 2 -13.29 0.65 -7.71
N CYS A 3 -12.28 1.50 -7.90
CA CYS A 3 -11.97 2.62 -7.03
C CYS A 3 -12.25 3.89 -7.83
N TYR A 4 -12.99 4.83 -7.26
CA TYR A 4 -13.25 6.12 -7.89
C TYR A 4 -13.25 7.20 -6.80
N SER A 5 -13.10 8.46 -7.22
CA SER A 5 -13.13 9.60 -6.30
C SER A 5 -13.87 10.74 -6.96
N ILE A 6 -14.84 11.29 -6.23
CA ILE A 6 -15.60 12.46 -6.65
C ILE A 6 -14.88 13.70 -6.11
N LYS A 7 -14.79 14.75 -6.93
CA LYS A 7 -14.19 16.03 -6.56
C LYS A 7 -15.06 16.71 -5.51
N LYS A 8 -14.47 17.17 -4.41
CA LYS A 8 -15.18 17.97 -3.40
C LYS A 8 -15.14 19.44 -3.77
N GLU A 9 -16.11 20.20 -3.27
CA GLU A 9 -16.13 21.65 -3.43
C GLU A 9 -14.89 22.29 -2.79
N GLY A 10 -14.27 23.26 -3.47
CA GLY A 10 -13.01 23.88 -3.03
C GLY A 10 -11.76 23.01 -3.13
N GLU A 11 -11.85 21.79 -3.67
CA GLU A 11 -10.70 20.90 -3.81
C GLU A 11 -9.88 21.18 -5.09
N THR A 12 -8.56 21.23 -4.97
CA THR A 12 -7.66 21.29 -6.13
C THR A 12 -7.55 19.92 -6.82
N ASN A 13 -7.31 19.91 -8.13
CA ASN A 13 -7.19 18.66 -8.88
C ASN A 13 -6.07 17.74 -8.35
N GLU A 14 -4.96 18.33 -7.87
CA GLU A 14 -3.85 17.59 -7.26
C GLU A 14 -4.27 16.86 -5.97
N LYS A 15 -5.04 17.53 -5.11
CA LYS A 15 -5.57 16.94 -3.87
C LYS A 15 -6.51 15.77 -4.19
N LEU A 16 -7.35 15.89 -5.22
CA LEU A 16 -8.22 14.82 -5.69
C LEU A 16 -7.41 13.60 -6.15
N ILE A 17 -6.39 13.82 -6.99
CA ILE A 17 -5.51 12.75 -7.50
C ILE A 17 -4.79 12.05 -6.35
N LEU A 18 -4.28 12.81 -5.36
CA LEU A 18 -3.61 12.24 -4.19
C LEU A 18 -4.57 11.39 -3.35
N ARG A 19 -5.81 11.84 -3.13
CA ARG A 19 -6.83 11.04 -2.43
C ARG A 19 -7.13 9.76 -3.18
N TYR A 20 -7.38 9.85 -4.49
CA TYR A 20 -7.62 8.68 -5.33
C TYR A 20 -6.46 7.68 -5.23
N LYS A 21 -5.22 8.15 -5.38
CA LYS A 21 -4.02 7.31 -5.23
C LYS A 21 -4.00 6.64 -3.87
N LYS A 22 -4.23 7.38 -2.78
CA LYS A 22 -4.26 6.83 -1.41
C LYS A 22 -5.30 5.71 -1.29
N SER A 23 -6.53 5.95 -1.72
CA SER A 23 -7.60 4.95 -1.69
C SER A 23 -7.27 3.73 -2.55
N PHE A 24 -6.72 3.92 -3.74
CA PHE A 24 -6.29 2.82 -4.60
C PHE A 24 -5.17 1.99 -3.96
N PHE A 25 -4.14 2.61 -3.39
CA PHE A 25 -3.03 1.89 -2.76
C PHE A 25 -3.44 1.15 -1.47
N GLN A 26 -4.42 1.67 -0.72
CA GLN A 26 -4.98 0.97 0.46
C GLN A 26 -5.55 -0.41 0.11
N THR A 27 -6.04 -0.57 -1.10
CA THR A 27 -6.71 -1.81 -1.54
C THR A 27 -5.73 -2.94 -1.85
N ARG A 28 -4.43 -2.62 -1.93
CA ARG A 28 -3.34 -3.56 -2.25
C ARG A 28 -3.49 -4.26 -3.61
N THR A 29 -4.42 -3.83 -4.46
CA THR A 29 -4.70 -4.44 -5.78
C THR A 29 -3.45 -4.40 -6.66
N ALA A 30 -2.73 -3.28 -6.70
CA ALA A 30 -1.49 -3.16 -7.47
C ALA A 30 -0.42 -4.18 -7.04
N ASN A 31 -0.24 -4.38 -5.73
CA ASN A 31 0.70 -5.36 -5.20
C ASN A 31 0.27 -6.79 -5.54
N LYS A 32 -1.04 -7.07 -5.48
CA LYS A 32 -1.59 -8.37 -5.85
C LYS A 32 -1.33 -8.68 -7.33
N LEU A 33 -1.59 -7.73 -8.23
CA LEU A 33 -1.36 -7.89 -9.67
C LEU A 33 0.12 -8.08 -10.00
N ARG A 34 1.01 -7.25 -9.41
CA ARG A 34 2.46 -7.39 -9.60
C ARG A 34 2.97 -8.76 -9.15
N ASN A 35 2.49 -9.25 -8.01
CA ASN A 35 2.89 -10.57 -7.50
C ASN A 35 2.29 -11.73 -8.32
N ALA A 36 1.17 -11.50 -9.02
CA ALA A 36 0.57 -12.50 -9.89
C ALA A 36 1.31 -12.62 -11.24
N GLN A 37 2.08 -11.61 -11.64
CA GLN A 37 2.83 -11.60 -12.90
C GLN A 37 4.01 -12.59 -12.90
N THR A 38 4.56 -12.92 -11.73
CA THR A 38 5.61 -13.92 -11.60
C THR A 38 5.01 -15.26 -11.18
N HIS A 39 5.35 -16.34 -11.87
CA HIS A 39 4.98 -17.71 -11.48
C HIS A 39 5.76 -18.15 -10.25
N SER A 40 5.52 -17.51 -9.11
CA SER A 40 6.11 -17.83 -7.83
C SER A 40 5.09 -18.58 -6.97
N LYS A 41 5.56 -19.58 -6.19
CA LYS A 41 4.69 -20.29 -5.25
C LYS A 41 4.13 -19.31 -4.22
N ALA A 42 2.83 -19.42 -3.95
CA ALA A 42 2.19 -18.62 -2.92
C ALA A 42 2.92 -18.81 -1.57
N PRO A 43 3.38 -17.73 -0.91
CA PRO A 43 4.09 -17.84 0.35
C PRO A 43 3.16 -18.38 1.44
N SER A 44 3.72 -19.18 2.36
CA SER A 44 2.97 -19.69 3.50
C SER A 44 2.53 -18.55 4.43
N LYS A 45 1.41 -18.74 5.14
CA LYS A 45 0.90 -17.75 6.12
C LYS A 45 1.96 -17.37 7.17
N ARG A 46 2.85 -18.30 7.54
CA ARG A 46 3.96 -18.04 8.47
C ARG A 46 4.96 -17.04 7.90
N LYS A 47 5.44 -17.26 6.67
CA LYS A 47 6.40 -16.35 6.00
C LYS A 47 5.83 -14.94 5.79
N ILE A 48 4.53 -14.84 5.48
CA ILE A 48 3.86 -13.53 5.35
C ILE A 48 3.89 -12.77 6.68
N ARG A 49 3.61 -13.45 7.80
CA ARG A 49 3.65 -12.84 9.15
C ARG A 49 5.05 -12.42 9.56
N GLU A 50 6.03 -13.32 9.40
CA GLU A 50 7.44 -13.03 9.69
C GLU A 50 7.91 -11.78 8.92
N SER A 51 7.63 -11.73 7.61
CA SER A 51 7.96 -10.57 6.77
C SER A 51 7.29 -9.28 7.23
N ALA A 52 6.04 -9.35 7.73
CA ALA A 52 5.32 -8.18 8.23
C ALA A 52 5.91 -7.67 9.55
N ILE A 53 6.23 -8.57 10.48
CA ILE A 53 6.85 -8.23 11.77
C ILE A 53 8.21 -7.56 11.55
N ILE A 54 9.07 -8.16 10.70
CA ILE A 54 10.40 -7.61 10.40
C ILE A 54 10.29 -6.20 9.80
N ARG A 55 9.41 -6.01 8.81
CA ARG A 55 9.18 -4.69 8.19
C ARG A 55 8.73 -3.66 9.21
N GLU A 56 7.83 -4.02 10.12
CA GLU A 56 7.32 -3.10 11.12
C GLU A 56 8.39 -2.75 12.15
N PHE A 57 9.18 -3.72 12.59
CA PHE A 57 10.35 -3.49 13.45
C PHE A 57 11.32 -2.47 12.85
N TYR A 58 11.65 -2.57 11.57
CA TYR A 58 12.55 -1.60 10.94
C TYR A 58 11.90 -0.24 10.68
N ARG A 59 10.59 -0.18 10.39
CA ARG A 59 9.87 1.11 10.29
C ARG A 59 9.82 1.84 11.63
N SER A 60 9.54 1.13 12.71
CA SER A 60 9.45 1.72 14.04
C SER A 60 10.83 2.17 14.54
N LYS A 61 11.88 1.37 14.31
CA LYS A 61 13.25 1.77 14.65
C LYS A 61 13.82 2.88 13.77
N GLY A 62 13.51 2.89 12.47
CA GLY A 62 13.95 3.93 11.54
C GLY A 62 13.33 5.30 11.79
N GLN A 63 12.18 5.38 12.47
CA GLN A 63 11.57 6.64 12.88
C GLN A 63 12.28 7.33 14.06
N GLY A 64 13.24 6.66 14.71
CA GLY A 64 14.04 7.23 15.80
C GLY A 64 15.36 7.91 15.38
N LEU A 65 15.71 7.88 14.08
CA LEU A 65 17.00 8.39 13.56
C LEU A 65 16.84 9.57 12.59
N GLY A 66 15.63 10.14 12.47
CA GLY A 66 15.31 11.18 11.49
C GLY A 66 14.35 12.25 12.01
N ARG A 67 14.41 12.55 13.31
CA ARG A 67 13.80 13.74 13.91
C ARG A 67 14.79 14.40 14.83
#